data_AF-A0AA46YNG0-F1
#
_entry.id   AF-A0AA46YNG0-F1
#
_cell.length_a   1.000
_cell.length_b   1.000
_cell.length_c   1.000
_cell.angle_alpha   90.00
_cell.angle_beta   90.00
_cell.angle_gamma   90.00
#
_symmetry.space_group_name_H-M   'P 1'
#
loop_
_entity.id
_entity.type
_entity.pdbx_description
1 polymer ?
#
loop_
_entity_poly.entity_id
_entity_poly.type
_entity_poly.pdbx_seq_one_letter_code
_entity_poly.pdbx_strand_id
1 'polypeptide(L)'
;MKQEIIGNTVRRRIQEAVQNTSELSSSESADVAFHMTDWLGDLDRLVQFYSAPEQFSDQEVHRLLVNFLVHVPNHVAAAAALLADSPVSDIFQVGAVRHE
;
A
#
# COMPACT_ATOMS: atom_id res chain seq x y z
N MET A 1 -3.43 4.36 19.24
CA MET A 1 -3.98 5.73 19.37
C MET A 1 -3.22 6.79 18.53
N LYS A 2 -1.97 7.19 18.82
CA LYS A 2 -1.30 8.23 17.98
C LYS A 2 -1.11 7.82 16.51
N GLN A 3 -0.61 6.61 16.25
CA GLN A 3 -0.45 6.11 14.87
C GLN A 3 -1.79 5.95 14.14
N GLU A 4 -2.83 5.48 14.83
CA GLU A 4 -4.18 5.34 14.29
C GLU A 4 -4.83 6.68 13.91
N ILE A 5 -4.66 7.71 14.76
CA ILE A 5 -5.12 9.08 14.46
C ILE A 5 -4.41 9.64 13.23
N ILE A 6 -3.10 9.39 13.11
CA ILE A 6 -2.31 9.79 11.93
C ILE A 6 -2.81 9.04 10.70
N GLY A 7 -3.02 7.72 10.80
CA GLY A 7 -3.56 6.91 9.70
C GLY A 7 -4.90 7.43 9.19
N ASN A 8 -5.84 7.73 10.09
CA ASN A 8 -7.13 8.32 9.72
C ASN A 8 -6.99 9.71 9.07
N THR A 9 -6.05 10.52 9.55
CA THR A 9 -5.78 11.84 8.98
C THR A 9 -5.20 11.74 7.56
N VAL A 10 -4.24 10.82 7.36
CA VAL A 10 -3.63 10.55 6.04
C VAL A 10 -4.69 10.03 5.07
N ARG A 11 -5.48 9.03 5.48
CA ARG A 11 -6.55 8.46 4.65
C ARG A 11 -7.54 9.52 4.19
N ARG A 12 -8.03 10.34 5.12
CA ARG A 12 -8.94 11.45 4.78
C ARG A 12 -8.29 12.43 3.80
N ARG A 13 -7.03 12.80 4.02
CA ARG A 13 -6.34 13.75 3.13
C ARG A 13 -6.14 13.20 1.72
N ILE A 14 -5.89 11.90 1.57
CA ILE A 14 -5.80 11.21 0.27
C ILE A 14 -7.17 11.22 -0.42
N GLN A 15 -8.24 10.83 0.28
CA GLN A 15 -9.59 10.86 -0.28
C GLN A 15 -9.96 12.27 -0.78
N GLU A 16 -9.72 13.29 0.04
CA GLU A 16 -9.95 14.70 -0.34
C GLU A 16 -9.11 15.12 -1.54
N ALA A 17 -7.85 14.66 -1.64
CA ALA A 17 -7.01 14.98 -2.79
C ALA A 17 -7.59 14.37 -4.06
N VAL A 18 -7.84 13.06 -4.04
CA VAL A 18 -8.34 12.30 -5.19
C VAL A 18 -9.69 12.85 -5.67
N GLN A 19 -10.61 13.10 -4.76
CA GLN A 19 -11.93 13.64 -5.08
C GLN A 19 -11.86 15.04 -5.71
N ASN A 20 -10.86 15.85 -5.37
CA ASN A 20 -10.72 17.21 -5.89
C ASN A 20 -9.90 17.30 -7.19
N THR A 21 -9.20 16.23 -7.59
CA THR A 21 -8.28 16.27 -8.73
C THR A 21 -8.55 15.21 -9.79
N SER A 22 -9.56 14.36 -9.61
CA SER A 22 -9.94 13.32 -10.56
C SER A 22 -11.45 13.32 -10.79
N GLU A 23 -11.91 12.56 -11.78
CA GLU A 23 -13.32 12.35 -12.08
C GLU A 23 -13.96 11.23 -11.22
N LEU A 24 -13.22 10.70 -10.25
CA LEU A 24 -13.70 9.63 -9.39
C LEU A 24 -14.82 10.11 -8.47
N SER A 25 -15.81 9.26 -8.26
CA SER A 25 -16.85 9.47 -7.25
C SER A 25 -16.24 9.53 -5.84
N SER A 26 -17.03 10.02 -4.87
CA SER A 26 -16.60 10.02 -3.47
C SER A 26 -16.33 8.61 -2.94
N SER A 27 -17.07 7.59 -3.43
CA SER A 27 -16.85 6.19 -3.07
C SER A 27 -15.53 5.67 -3.63
N GLU A 28 -15.28 5.86 -4.92
CA GLU A 28 -14.03 5.42 -5.56
C GLU A 28 -12.81 6.15 -4.97
N SER A 29 -12.96 7.44 -4.64
CA SER A 29 -11.92 8.21 -3.93
C SER A 29 -11.63 7.63 -2.54
N ALA A 30 -12.65 7.15 -1.83
CA ALA A 30 -12.50 6.49 -0.54
C ALA A 30 -11.85 5.10 -0.67
N ASP A 31 -12.11 4.38 -1.75
CA ASP A 31 -11.50 3.09 -2.07
C ASP A 31 -10.00 3.26 -2.39
N VAL A 32 -9.64 4.27 -3.19
CA VAL A 32 -8.23 4.63 -3.41
C VAL A 32 -7.53 4.96 -2.08
N ALA A 33 -8.17 5.77 -1.24
CA ALA A 33 -7.60 6.13 0.06
C ALA A 33 -7.44 4.92 0.99
N PHE A 34 -8.39 3.99 0.98
CA PHE A 34 -8.30 2.73 1.71
C PHE A 34 -7.09 1.92 1.24
N HIS A 35 -7.01 1.63 -0.06
CA HIS A 35 -5.91 0.86 -0.62
C HIS A 35 -4.55 1.52 -0.39
N MET A 36 -4.47 2.84 -0.34
CA MET A 36 -3.22 3.55 -0.06
C MET A 36 -2.85 3.64 1.44
N THR A 37 -3.71 3.22 2.36
CA THR A 37 -3.47 3.40 3.81
C THR A 37 -3.61 2.16 4.67
N ASP A 38 -4.24 1.10 4.18
CA ASP A 38 -4.43 -0.14 4.95
C ASP A 38 -3.11 -0.80 5.37
N TRP A 39 -2.04 -0.54 4.61
CA TRP A 39 -0.69 -1.07 4.84
C TRP A 39 0.27 -0.09 5.55
N LEU A 40 -0.22 0.99 6.17
CA LEU A 40 0.65 1.92 6.91
C LEU A 40 1.46 1.25 8.02
N GLY A 41 0.93 0.18 8.64
CA GLY A 41 1.66 -0.62 9.61
C GLY A 41 2.81 -1.42 8.99
N ASP A 42 2.61 -1.98 7.79
CA ASP A 42 3.67 -2.66 7.02
C ASP A 42 4.78 -1.67 6.64
N LEU A 43 4.40 -0.45 6.23
CA LEU A 43 5.35 0.63 5.93
C LEU A 43 6.19 1.01 7.15
N ASP A 44 5.56 1.26 8.30
CA ASP A 44 6.26 1.61 9.54
C ASP A 44 7.27 0.53 9.92
N ARG A 45 6.87 -0.75 9.81
CA ARG A 45 7.77 -1.86 10.14
C ARG A 45 8.93 -1.99 9.15
N LEU A 46 8.67 -1.80 7.85
CA LEU A 46 9.71 -1.79 6.83
C LEU A 46 10.71 -0.65 7.04
N VAL A 47 10.24 0.55 7.38
CA VAL A 47 11.07 1.72 7.70
C VAL A 47 11.92 1.47 8.95
N GLN A 48 11.37 0.84 9.99
CA GLN A 48 12.14 0.44 11.17
C GLN A 48 13.27 -0.51 10.81
N PHE A 49 12.99 -1.53 9.98
CA PHE A 49 14.01 -2.44 9.49
C PHE A 49 15.09 -1.73 8.68
N TYR A 50 14.72 -0.90 7.70
CA TYR A 50 15.69 -0.18 6.86
C TYR A 50 16.53 0.82 7.65
N SER A 51 15.99 1.38 8.73
CA SER A 51 16.71 2.32 9.60
C SER A 51 17.70 1.65 10.55
N ALA A 52 17.48 0.38 10.89
CA ALA A 52 18.31 -0.35 11.86
C ALA A 52 18.33 -1.86 11.55
N PRO A 53 18.88 -2.28 10.40
CA PRO A 53 18.78 -3.66 9.93
C PRO A 53 19.38 -4.67 10.92
N GLU A 54 20.40 -4.26 11.66
CA GLU A 54 21.17 -5.11 12.58
C GLU A 54 20.40 -5.45 13.86
N GLN A 55 19.24 -4.80 14.07
CA GLN A 55 18.34 -5.08 15.19
C GLN A 55 17.34 -6.19 14.88
N PHE A 56 17.32 -6.70 13.64
CA PHE A 56 16.39 -7.73 13.20
C PHE A 56 17.11 -9.04 12.99
N SER A 57 16.56 -10.12 13.53
CA SER A 57 17.00 -11.47 13.18
C SER A 57 16.57 -11.85 11.76
N ASP A 58 17.27 -12.80 11.14
CA ASP A 58 16.92 -13.32 9.81
C ASP A 58 15.45 -13.78 9.72
N GLN A 59 14.93 -14.39 10.80
CA GLN A 59 13.55 -14.84 10.86
C GLN A 59 12.55 -13.67 10.89
N GLU A 60 12.87 -12.60 11.61
CA GLU A 60 12.05 -11.39 11.63
C GLU A 60 12.06 -10.69 10.27
N VAL A 61 13.23 -10.61 9.62
CA VAL A 61 13.36 -10.05 8.26
C VAL A 61 12.54 -10.86 7.29
N HIS A 62 12.68 -12.19 7.27
CA HIS A 62 11.92 -13.04 6.36
C HIS A 62 10.40 -12.88 6.57
N ARG A 63 9.92 -12.87 7.81
CA ARG A 63 8.50 -12.67 8.11
C ARG A 63 7.99 -11.30 7.66
N LEU A 64 8.77 -10.25 7.92
CA LEU A 64 8.47 -8.89 7.50
C LEU A 64 8.32 -8.82 5.97
N LEU A 65 9.29 -9.38 5.23
CA LEU A 65 9.27 -9.39 3.77
C LEU A 65 8.07 -10.16 3.22
N VAL A 66 7.79 -11.36 3.74
CA VAL A 66 6.62 -12.15 3.31
C VAL A 66 5.33 -11.38 3.55
N ASN A 67 5.13 -10.81 4.75
CA ASN A 67 3.93 -10.05 5.07
C ASN A 67 3.75 -8.86 4.12
N PHE A 68 4.82 -8.08 3.89
CA PHE A 68 4.79 -6.94 3.00
C PHE A 68 4.44 -7.38 1.56
N LEU A 69 5.10 -8.41 1.04
CA LEU A 69 4.96 -8.86 -0.35
C LEU A 69 3.60 -9.51 -0.68
N VAL A 70 2.92 -10.10 0.29
CA VAL A 70 1.58 -10.68 0.06
C VAL A 70 0.44 -9.70 0.32
N HIS A 71 0.69 -8.65 1.10
CA HIS A 71 -0.32 -7.64 1.44
C HIS A 71 -0.24 -6.42 0.52
N VAL A 72 0.89 -5.70 0.55
CA VAL A 72 1.02 -4.36 -0.04
C VAL A 72 0.84 -4.36 -1.57
N PRO A 73 1.42 -5.29 -2.35
CA PRO A 73 1.25 -5.28 -3.80
C PRO A 73 -0.20 -5.38 -4.26
N ASN A 74 -1.06 -6.13 -3.56
CA ASN A 74 -2.48 -6.23 -3.90
C ASN A 74 -3.21 -4.89 -3.73
N HIS A 75 -2.93 -4.18 -2.64
CA HIS A 75 -3.51 -2.86 -2.40
C HIS A 75 -2.98 -1.81 -3.39
N VAL A 76 -1.67 -1.80 -3.65
CA VAL A 76 -1.07 -0.86 -4.62
C VAL A 76 -1.59 -1.13 -6.03
N ALA A 77 -1.73 -2.40 -6.42
CA ALA A 77 -2.29 -2.76 -7.73
C ALA A 77 -3.75 -2.29 -7.88
N ALA A 78 -4.57 -2.46 -6.85
CA ALA A 78 -5.95 -1.97 -6.84
C ALA A 78 -6.00 -0.43 -6.95
N ALA A 79 -5.18 0.29 -6.17
CA ALA A 79 -5.11 1.74 -6.26
C ALA A 79 -4.62 2.23 -7.63
N ALA A 80 -3.65 1.55 -8.25
CA ALA A 80 -3.16 1.88 -9.58
C ALA A 80 -4.23 1.70 -10.67
N ALA A 81 -5.02 0.63 -10.58
CA ALA A 81 -6.15 0.41 -11.48
C ALA A 81 -7.23 1.49 -11.32
N LEU A 82 -7.57 1.86 -10.07
CA LEU A 82 -8.63 2.84 -9.79
C LEU A 82 -8.24 4.28 -10.12
N LEU A 83 -7.04 4.72 -9.71
CA LEU A 83 -6.64 6.14 -9.82
C LEU A 83 -5.88 6.45 -11.10
N ALA A 84 -4.98 5.56 -11.52
CA ALA A 84 -4.06 5.82 -12.62
C ALA A 84 -4.51 5.18 -13.94
N ASP A 85 -5.63 4.44 -13.94
CA ASP A 85 -6.11 3.63 -15.05
C ASP A 85 -4.97 2.77 -15.66
N SER A 86 -4.10 2.24 -14.78
CA SER A 86 -2.88 1.54 -15.15
C SER A 86 -2.75 0.26 -14.33
N PRO A 87 -3.45 -0.82 -14.75
CA PRO A 87 -3.35 -2.12 -14.09
C PRO A 87 -1.91 -2.65 -14.11
N VAL A 88 -1.53 -3.35 -13.04
CA VAL A 88 -0.19 -3.95 -12.93
C VAL A 88 0.04 -4.97 -14.05
N SER A 89 1.22 -4.89 -14.65
CA SER A 89 1.70 -5.82 -15.67
C SER A 89 2.98 -6.51 -15.21
N ASP A 90 3.23 -7.73 -15.68
CA ASP A 90 4.46 -8.48 -15.37
C ASP A 90 5.66 -7.98 -16.21
N ILE A 91 6.11 -6.77 -15.91
CA ILE A 91 7.21 -6.09 -16.64
C ILE A 91 8.53 -6.88 -16.59
N PHE A 92 8.78 -7.57 -15.48
CA PHE A 92 10.02 -8.32 -15.27
C PHE A 92 9.94 -9.80 -15.69
N GLN A 93 8.78 -10.24 -16.19
CA GLN A 93 8.56 -11.60 -16.71
C GLN A 93 8.87 -12.69 -15.68
N VAL A 94 8.47 -12.47 -14.42
CA VAL A 94 8.68 -13.41 -13.31
C VAL A 94 7.41 -14.17 -12.92
N GLY A 95 6.32 -13.99 -13.68
CA GLY A 95 5.01 -14.55 -13.37
C GLY A 95 4.32 -13.81 -12.22
N ALA A 96 4.55 -12.48 -12.10
CA ALA A 96 3.96 -11.64 -11.06
C ALA A 96 2.45 -11.46 -11.23
N VAL A 97 1.95 -11.52 -12.47
CA VAL A 97 0.52 -11.55 -12.81
C VAL A 97 0.28 -12.85 -13.55
N ARG A 98 -0.71 -13.63 -13.09
CA ARG A 98 -1.07 -14.92 -13.69
C ARG A 98 -2.47 -14.83 -14.28
N HIS A 99 -2.63 -15.36 -15.48
CA HIS A 99 -3.94 -15.58 -16.06
C HIS A 99 -4.36 -17.00 -15.70
N GLU A 100 -5.47 -17.15 -14.97
CA GLU A 100 -6.12 -18.44 -14.73
C GLU A 100 -6.79 -18.98 -15.99
#